data_AF-A0A415IM25-F1
#
_entry.id   AF-A0A415IM25-F1
#
_cell.length_a   1.000
_cell.length_b   1.000
_cell.length_c   1.000
_cell.angle_alpha   90.00
_cell.angle_beta   90.00
_cell.angle_gamma   90.00
#
_symmetry.space_group_name_H-M   'P 1'
#
loop_
_entity.id
_entity.type
_entity.pdbx_description
1 polymer ?
#
loop_
_entity_poly.entity_id
_entity_poly.type
_entity_poly.pdbx_seq_one_letter_code
_entity_poly.pdbx_strand_id
1 'polypeptide(L)'
;MAIQTQPKDVQVHIDPYSFLAEIQVLSGNPVQNYNKDTNDYEPDRSLIPCVLMPYISVQDPERLMNGSQAITGAEWYEGAPKADGSNRIVNNDDYVVSATGKPTYSLTVKKNVDYNSPIELHCIFSITDKRKNTQEKFERSTVLRTSIFDSNNYSLKINRPKGWTINPLEVIPNSKGEWLYSITAQVYSGEDIVSDANAAYWWQVLDGTTWRDFSEDELDVFVSGKNANGTWGKTLTLDARFFRNISVRVRGAYYSGMRPSSPTSDEMQATTSIKVEMPGTLRADIRQTKGIKINSRMNTTVGYECILSYNKQLIDSSKDSLFVIDWYAKSAKAGSTAKNVGRGRTVEFIPSTYSFDPLYPISIYAAVKMYAVTALVTTSDNKVLTTSDGKLIIISKYE
;
A
#
# COMPACT_ATOMS: atom_id res chain seq x y z
N MET A 1 -4.66 -50.18 85.19
CA MET A 1 -5.07 -49.08 84.28
C MET A 1 -3.81 -48.40 83.78
N ALA A 2 -3.55 -48.44 82.47
CA ALA A 2 -2.44 -47.69 81.88
C ALA A 2 -2.94 -46.29 81.52
N ILE A 3 -2.24 -45.25 81.98
CA ILE A 3 -2.52 -43.86 81.62
C ILE A 3 -1.72 -43.57 80.34
N GLN A 4 -2.40 -43.20 79.25
CA GLN A 4 -1.75 -42.75 78.02
C GLN A 4 -1.72 -41.22 77.98
N THR A 5 -0.60 -40.66 77.54
CA THR A 5 -0.42 -39.23 77.32
C THR A 5 -1.23 -38.76 76.12
N GLN A 6 -1.61 -37.48 76.08
CA GLN A 6 -2.25 -36.92 74.89
C GLN A 6 -1.29 -37.01 73.69
N PRO A 7 -1.74 -37.50 72.54
CA PRO A 7 -0.93 -37.52 71.33
C PRO A 7 -0.56 -36.09 70.95
N LYS A 8 0.71 -35.89 70.57
CA LYS A 8 1.19 -34.65 69.98
C LYS A 8 1.38 -34.87 68.50
N ASP A 9 0.82 -33.98 67.69
CA ASP A 9 1.07 -33.97 66.25
C ASP A 9 2.46 -33.40 65.97
N VAL A 10 3.17 -34.06 65.06
CA VAL A 10 4.42 -33.55 64.49
C VAL A 10 4.09 -33.03 63.09
N GLN A 11 4.36 -31.75 62.85
CA GLN A 11 4.18 -31.18 61.52
C GLN A 11 5.31 -31.66 60.60
N VAL A 12 4.94 -32.23 59.45
CA VAL A 12 5.87 -32.59 58.38
C VAL A 12 6.04 -31.37 57.47
N HIS A 13 7.27 -30.89 57.35
CA HIS A 13 7.67 -29.86 56.39
C HIS A 13 8.42 -30.53 55.23
N ILE A 14 8.12 -30.11 53.99
CA ILE A 14 8.77 -30.62 52.78
C ILE A 14 9.51 -29.46 52.13
N ASP A 15 10.81 -29.62 51.91
CA ASP A 15 11.64 -28.56 51.33
C ASP A 15 11.32 -28.34 49.85
N PRO A 16 11.37 -27.09 49.35
CA PRO A 16 11.18 -26.82 47.92
C PRO A 16 12.33 -27.43 47.09
N TYR A 17 12.00 -28.05 45.95
CA TYR A 17 13.00 -28.49 44.98
C TYR A 17 13.25 -27.42 43.92
N SER A 18 14.39 -27.52 43.24
CA SER A 18 14.69 -26.77 42.01
C SER A 18 14.49 -27.66 40.78
N PHE A 19 14.19 -27.07 39.62
CA PHE A 19 13.96 -27.84 38.40
C PHE A 19 14.47 -27.13 37.15
N LEU A 20 14.86 -27.94 36.17
CA LEU A 20 15.09 -27.53 34.78
C LEU A 20 13.99 -28.19 33.94
N ALA A 21 13.19 -27.37 33.25
CA ALA A 21 12.17 -27.85 32.33
C ALA A 21 12.37 -27.21 30.96
N GLU A 22 12.20 -27.98 29.90
CA GLU A 22 12.38 -27.55 28.51
C GLU A 22 11.55 -28.41 27.55
N ILE A 23 11.48 -27.98 26.29
CA ILE A 23 10.98 -28.81 25.17
C ILE A 23 12.20 -29.24 24.35
N GLN A 24 12.45 -30.54 24.33
CA GLN A 24 13.54 -31.14 23.57
C GLN A 24 13.10 -31.48 22.15
N VAL A 25 14.02 -31.33 21.20
CA VAL A 25 13.84 -31.76 19.81
C VAL A 25 14.40 -33.16 19.68
N LEU A 26 13.54 -34.14 19.42
CA LEU A 26 13.95 -35.54 19.25
C LEU A 26 14.32 -35.88 17.81
N SER A 27 13.73 -35.19 16.83
CA SER A 27 13.93 -35.42 15.40
C SER A 27 13.50 -34.20 14.60
N GLY A 28 14.12 -34.00 13.44
CA GLY A 28 13.86 -32.82 12.60
C GLY A 28 14.44 -31.54 13.20
N ASN A 29 13.96 -30.39 12.73
CA ASN A 29 14.42 -29.08 13.17
C ASN A 29 13.23 -28.11 13.37
N PRO A 30 13.18 -27.35 14.48
CA PRO A 30 12.25 -26.24 14.66
C PRO A 30 12.39 -25.14 13.59
N VAL A 31 13.55 -25.05 12.95
CA VAL A 31 13.82 -24.16 11.82
C VAL A 31 13.79 -24.96 10.50
N GLN A 32 12.91 -24.59 9.58
CA GLN A 32 12.92 -25.08 8.18
C GLN A 32 13.57 -24.07 7.26
N ASN A 33 14.06 -24.50 6.11
CA ASN A 33 14.37 -23.60 5.01
C ASN A 33 13.23 -23.63 3.99
N TYR A 34 12.91 -22.49 3.40
CA TYR A 34 12.03 -22.40 2.24
C TYR A 34 12.83 -21.88 1.05
N ASN A 35 12.90 -22.70 0.01
CA ASN A 35 13.60 -22.39 -1.22
C ASN A 35 12.67 -21.64 -2.17
N LYS A 36 12.92 -20.34 -2.36
CA LYS A 36 12.11 -19.49 -3.23
C LYS A 36 12.20 -19.86 -4.71
N ASP A 37 13.31 -20.46 -5.14
CA ASP A 37 13.50 -20.81 -6.55
C ASP A 37 12.64 -22.01 -6.96
N THR A 38 12.50 -23.01 -6.06
CA THR A 38 11.70 -24.22 -6.32
C THR A 38 10.29 -24.19 -5.70
N ASN A 39 10.03 -23.24 -4.78
CA ASN A 39 8.84 -23.16 -3.93
C ASN A 39 8.67 -24.33 -2.95
N ASP A 40 9.77 -24.95 -2.53
CA ASP A 40 9.74 -26.13 -1.66
C ASP A 40 10.30 -25.86 -0.26
N TYR A 41 9.81 -26.64 0.71
CA TYR A 41 10.34 -26.67 2.08
C TYR A 41 11.45 -27.72 2.21
N GLU A 42 12.53 -27.34 2.88
CA GLU A 42 13.71 -28.17 3.10
C GLU A 42 14.05 -28.25 4.60
N PRO A 43 13.81 -29.41 5.27
CA PRO A 43 13.00 -30.53 4.78
C PRO A 43 11.49 -30.20 4.87
N ASP A 44 10.70 -30.76 3.96
CA ASP A 44 9.23 -30.77 4.05
C ASP A 44 8.80 -31.62 5.26
N ARG A 45 8.09 -31.01 6.22
CA ARG A 45 7.64 -31.66 7.46
C ARG A 45 6.54 -32.68 7.23
N SER A 46 5.82 -32.63 6.10
CA SER A 46 4.84 -33.66 5.75
C SER A 46 5.52 -35.02 5.53
N LEU A 47 6.77 -35.00 5.05
CA LEU A 47 7.60 -36.17 4.79
C LEU A 47 8.58 -36.45 5.94
N ILE A 48 9.23 -35.42 6.47
CA ILE A 48 10.24 -35.50 7.54
C ILE A 48 9.78 -34.62 8.71
N PRO A 49 8.92 -35.13 9.59
CA PRO A 49 8.30 -34.33 10.65
C PRO A 49 9.29 -33.93 11.75
N CYS A 50 8.99 -32.81 12.40
CA CYS A 50 9.69 -32.36 13.61
C CYS A 50 9.04 -32.99 14.83
N VAL A 51 9.81 -33.66 15.69
CA VAL A 51 9.30 -34.33 16.89
C VAL A 51 9.81 -33.62 18.13
N LEU A 52 8.88 -33.17 18.97
CA LEU A 52 9.13 -32.41 20.19
C LEU A 52 8.71 -33.23 21.41
N MET A 53 9.45 -33.13 22.51
CA MET A 53 9.13 -33.84 23.76
C MET A 53 9.35 -32.91 24.96
N PRO A 54 8.40 -32.82 25.92
CA PRO A 54 8.68 -32.10 27.14
C PRO A 54 9.72 -32.86 27.96
N TYR A 55 10.56 -32.14 28.69
CA TYR A 55 11.58 -32.70 29.55
C TYR A 55 11.64 -31.92 30.85
N ILE A 56 11.86 -32.63 31.96
CA ILE A 56 12.09 -32.02 33.26
C ILE A 56 13.07 -32.84 34.09
N SER A 57 14.01 -32.14 34.71
CA SER A 57 14.95 -32.68 35.67
C SER A 57 14.84 -31.90 36.98
N VAL A 58 14.76 -32.62 38.09
CA VAL A 58 14.56 -32.04 39.43
C VAL A 58 15.81 -32.23 40.29
N GLN A 59 16.11 -31.22 41.11
CA GLN A 59 17.10 -31.25 42.19
C GLN A 59 16.38 -30.99 43.52
N ASP A 60 16.21 -32.07 44.27
CA ASP A 60 15.48 -32.18 45.52
C ASP A 60 16.45 -32.34 46.70
N PRO A 61 16.40 -31.47 47.73
CA PRO A 61 17.21 -31.58 48.94
C PRO A 61 17.04 -32.93 49.67
N GLU A 62 15.83 -33.50 49.62
CA GLU A 62 15.48 -34.78 50.25
C GLU A 62 15.88 -36.00 49.40
N ARG A 63 16.38 -35.75 48.17
CA ARG A 63 16.91 -36.75 47.20
C ARG A 63 15.90 -37.79 46.69
N LEU A 64 14.60 -37.61 46.95
CA LEU A 64 13.55 -38.54 46.52
C LEU A 64 13.17 -38.35 45.04
N MET A 65 13.35 -37.14 44.52
CA MET A 65 12.98 -36.76 43.14
C MET A 65 14.17 -36.34 42.28
N ASN A 66 15.41 -36.65 42.66
CA ASN A 66 16.57 -36.21 41.88
C ASN A 66 16.60 -36.84 40.48
N GLY A 67 16.93 -36.01 39.48
CA GLY A 67 17.11 -36.42 38.09
C GLY A 67 15.88 -36.25 37.21
N SER A 68 15.93 -36.86 36.01
CA SER A 68 14.85 -36.81 35.03
C SER A 68 13.58 -37.43 35.60
N GLN A 69 12.46 -36.68 35.54
CA GLN A 69 11.16 -37.19 35.99
C GLN A 69 10.33 -37.69 34.83
N ALA A 70 9.50 -38.70 35.11
CA ALA A 70 8.54 -39.22 34.14
C ALA A 70 7.35 -38.27 34.03
N ILE A 71 7.04 -37.86 32.81
CA ILE A 71 5.84 -37.05 32.52
C ILE A 71 4.60 -37.93 32.65
N THR A 72 3.60 -37.43 33.36
CA THR A 72 2.34 -38.12 33.65
C THR A 72 1.14 -37.55 32.89
N GLY A 73 1.34 -36.43 32.20
CA GLY A 73 0.34 -35.80 31.34
C GLY A 73 0.95 -34.65 30.54
N ALA A 74 0.49 -34.44 29.32
CA ALA A 74 0.86 -33.25 28.53
C ALA A 74 -0.27 -32.83 27.60
N GLU A 75 -0.40 -31.52 27.45
CA GLU A 75 -1.32 -30.84 26.55
C GLU A 75 -0.53 -29.86 25.69
N TRP A 76 -0.80 -29.86 24.40
CA TRP A 76 -0.11 -29.03 23.42
C TRP A 76 -1.09 -28.01 22.83
N TYR A 77 -0.59 -26.82 22.50
CA TYR A 77 -1.37 -25.70 21.96
C TYR A 77 -0.58 -24.99 20.85
N GLU A 78 -1.30 -24.49 19.84
CA GLU A 78 -0.75 -23.57 18.84
C GLU A 78 -0.95 -22.13 19.36
N GLY A 79 0.13 -21.48 19.78
CA GLY A 79 0.15 -20.22 20.52
C GLY A 79 -0.16 -20.38 22.02
N ALA A 80 -0.28 -19.26 22.72
CA ALA A 80 -0.64 -19.24 24.14
C ALA A 80 -2.03 -19.87 24.37
N PRO A 81 -2.22 -20.73 25.39
CA PRO A 81 -3.50 -21.39 25.66
C PRO A 81 -4.65 -20.39 25.80
N LYS A 82 -5.72 -20.59 25.02
CA LYS A 82 -6.94 -19.77 25.13
C LYS A 82 -7.87 -20.30 26.21
N ALA A 83 -8.63 -19.40 26.85
CA ALA A 83 -9.58 -19.75 27.89
C ALA A 83 -10.70 -20.70 27.41
N ASP A 84 -11.03 -20.67 26.12
CA ASP A 84 -12.01 -21.57 25.48
C ASP A 84 -11.40 -22.89 25.01
N GLY A 85 -10.08 -23.07 25.11
CA GLY A 85 -9.36 -24.26 24.66
C GLY A 85 -9.32 -24.46 23.15
N SER A 86 -9.77 -23.48 22.35
CA SER A 86 -9.95 -23.61 20.89
C SER A 86 -8.65 -23.86 20.13
N ASN A 87 -7.51 -23.48 20.69
CA ASN A 87 -6.18 -23.68 20.09
C ASN A 87 -5.42 -24.89 20.65
N ARG A 88 -6.10 -25.77 21.38
CA ARG A 88 -5.51 -27.04 21.83
C ARG A 88 -5.26 -27.94 20.62
N ILE A 89 -4.04 -28.44 20.51
CA ILE A 89 -3.63 -29.35 19.46
C ILE A 89 -4.23 -30.72 19.72
N VAL A 90 -4.90 -31.26 18.70
CA VAL A 90 -5.45 -32.62 18.66
C VAL A 90 -4.89 -33.35 17.43
N ASN A 91 -4.98 -34.68 17.42
CA ASN A 91 -4.48 -35.48 16.30
C ASN A 91 -5.22 -35.14 15.00
N ASN A 92 -4.46 -34.72 13.99
CA ASN A 92 -4.92 -34.40 12.65
C ASN A 92 -3.76 -34.57 11.63
N ASP A 93 -3.92 -34.02 10.43
CA ASP A 93 -2.90 -34.10 9.38
C ASP A 93 -1.62 -33.30 9.70
N ASP A 94 -1.77 -32.20 10.46
CA ASP A 94 -0.70 -31.28 10.82
C ASP A 94 0.09 -31.72 12.06
N TYR A 95 -0.58 -32.40 13.00
CA TYR A 95 -0.07 -32.72 14.33
C TYR A 95 -0.49 -34.10 14.80
N VAL A 96 0.43 -34.83 15.43
CA VAL A 96 0.14 -36.10 16.09
C VAL A 96 0.78 -36.11 17.48
N VAL A 97 -0.07 -36.13 18.51
CA VAL A 97 0.32 -36.29 19.91
C VAL A 97 0.50 -37.78 20.22
N SER A 98 1.64 -38.13 20.83
CA SER A 98 2.01 -39.51 21.18
C SER A 98 1.94 -40.47 19.99
N ALA A 99 2.58 -40.10 18.89
CA ALA A 99 2.62 -40.95 17.69
C ALA A 99 3.20 -42.35 17.99
N THR A 100 2.66 -43.38 17.34
CA THR A 100 3.13 -44.77 17.48
C THR A 100 4.64 -44.86 17.22
N GLY A 101 5.37 -45.51 18.12
CA GLY A 101 6.83 -45.64 18.03
C GLY A 101 7.62 -44.41 18.46
N LYS A 102 6.96 -43.37 18.99
CA LYS A 102 7.59 -42.21 19.64
C LYS A 102 7.27 -42.19 21.14
N PRO A 103 8.05 -41.46 21.96
CA PRO A 103 7.77 -41.34 23.39
C PRO A 103 6.36 -40.82 23.67
N THR A 104 5.71 -41.36 24.69
CA THR A 104 4.41 -40.86 25.16
C THR A 104 4.52 -39.37 25.51
N TYR A 105 3.48 -38.61 25.18
CA TYR A 105 3.39 -37.14 25.35
C TYR A 105 4.24 -36.29 24.39
N SER A 106 5.00 -36.90 23.47
CA SER A 106 5.67 -36.16 22.39
C SER A 106 4.66 -35.60 21.37
N LEU A 107 5.03 -34.51 20.71
CA LEU A 107 4.30 -33.91 19.61
C LEU A 107 5.07 -34.10 18.31
N THR A 108 4.45 -34.77 17.33
CA THR A 108 4.96 -34.87 15.96
C THR A 108 4.29 -33.80 15.11
N VAL A 109 5.09 -32.87 14.59
CA VAL A 109 4.65 -31.74 13.75
C VAL A 109 4.96 -32.05 12.30
N LYS A 110 3.90 -32.13 11.50
CA LYS A 110 3.92 -32.34 10.03
C LYS A 110 3.66 -31.06 9.24
N LYS A 111 3.13 -30.03 9.89
CA LYS A 111 2.83 -28.73 9.30
C LYS A 111 4.10 -27.96 8.91
N ASN A 112 4.19 -27.59 7.64
CA ASN A 112 5.17 -26.59 7.17
C ASN A 112 4.77 -25.20 7.67
N VAL A 113 5.76 -24.41 8.05
CA VAL A 113 5.53 -23.07 8.61
C VAL A 113 5.84 -22.01 7.56
N ASP A 114 4.90 -21.10 7.31
CA ASP A 114 5.11 -19.97 6.42
C ASP A 114 6.23 -19.04 6.95
N TYR A 115 7.09 -18.55 6.06
CA TYR A 115 8.25 -17.73 6.45
C TYR A 115 7.87 -16.35 7.01
N ASN A 116 6.68 -15.83 6.68
CA ASN A 116 6.16 -14.59 7.27
C ASN A 116 5.37 -14.82 8.56
N SER A 117 5.00 -16.08 8.85
CA SER A 117 4.09 -16.41 9.96
C SER A 117 4.66 -17.53 10.86
N PRO A 118 5.67 -17.23 11.71
CA PRO A 118 6.17 -18.18 12.70
C PRO A 118 5.07 -18.69 13.64
N ILE A 119 5.17 -19.94 14.07
CA ILE A 119 4.20 -20.58 14.96
C ILE A 119 4.86 -20.85 16.31
N GLU A 120 4.24 -20.37 17.39
CA GLU A 120 4.59 -20.77 18.74
C GLU A 120 3.84 -22.05 19.11
N LEU A 121 4.55 -23.02 19.68
CA LEU A 121 3.98 -24.22 20.27
C LEU A 121 4.14 -24.16 21.77
N HIS A 122 3.03 -24.22 22.49
CA HIS A 122 2.99 -24.18 23.94
C HIS A 122 2.60 -25.55 24.52
N CYS A 123 3.32 -26.00 25.53
CA CYS A 123 3.12 -27.28 26.19
C CYS A 123 2.87 -27.08 27.69
N ILE A 124 1.76 -27.62 28.17
CA ILE A 124 1.46 -27.75 29.60
C ILE A 124 1.63 -29.23 29.94
N PHE A 125 2.61 -29.58 30.77
CA PHE A 125 2.87 -30.97 31.15
C PHE A 125 2.95 -31.14 32.67
N SER A 126 2.69 -32.34 33.15
CA SER A 126 2.66 -32.66 34.58
C SER A 126 3.59 -33.81 34.94
N ILE A 127 4.08 -33.78 36.17
CA ILE A 127 4.75 -34.90 36.84
C ILE A 127 4.07 -35.18 38.19
N THR A 128 4.28 -36.36 38.73
CA THR A 128 3.86 -36.69 40.11
C THR A 128 5.00 -36.35 41.08
N ASP A 129 4.75 -35.42 42.01
CA ASP A 129 5.61 -35.22 43.18
C ASP A 129 5.48 -36.45 44.08
N LYS A 130 6.54 -37.26 44.17
CA LYS A 130 6.56 -38.50 44.96
C LYS A 130 6.58 -38.26 46.47
N ARG A 131 6.97 -37.07 46.91
CA ARG A 131 7.04 -36.68 48.33
C ARG A 131 5.65 -36.33 48.87
N LYS A 132 4.81 -35.73 48.02
CA LYS A 132 3.44 -35.31 48.35
C LYS A 132 2.35 -36.21 47.75
N ASN A 133 2.72 -37.06 46.79
CA ASN A 133 1.80 -37.81 45.94
C ASN A 133 0.77 -36.92 45.23
N THR A 134 1.21 -35.74 44.77
CA THR A 134 0.37 -34.75 44.07
C THR A 134 0.88 -34.50 42.66
N GLN A 135 0.00 -34.14 41.72
CA GLN A 135 0.42 -33.69 40.39
C GLN A 135 0.85 -32.23 40.42
N GLU A 136 1.99 -31.94 39.79
CA GLU A 136 2.48 -30.59 39.59
C GLU A 136 2.60 -30.31 38.08
N LYS A 137 2.21 -29.11 37.66
CA LYS A 137 2.14 -28.71 36.25
C LYS A 137 3.25 -27.70 35.91
N PHE A 138 3.73 -27.80 34.69
CA PHE A 138 4.81 -26.99 34.12
C PHE A 138 4.42 -26.54 32.72
N GLU A 139 4.82 -25.33 32.37
CA GLU A 139 4.50 -24.72 31.08
C GLU A 139 5.78 -24.32 30.35
N ARG A 140 5.90 -24.69 29.08
CA ARG A 140 7.03 -24.32 28.21
C ARG A 140 6.55 -24.03 26.79
N SER A 141 7.26 -23.14 26.11
CA SER A 141 7.01 -22.82 24.69
C SER A 141 8.24 -23.07 23.84
N THR A 142 8.03 -23.38 22.56
CA THR A 142 9.07 -23.39 21.52
C THR A 142 8.51 -22.78 20.24
N VAL A 143 9.37 -22.17 19.42
CA VAL A 143 8.95 -21.49 18.19
C VAL A 143 9.41 -22.29 16.99
N LEU A 144 8.46 -22.57 16.10
CA LEU A 144 8.72 -23.06 14.76
C LEU A 144 8.80 -21.88 13.81
N ARG A 145 9.87 -21.83 13.02
CA ARG A 145 10.10 -20.75 12.04
C ARG A 145 10.70 -21.30 10.77
N THR A 146 10.67 -20.48 9.73
CA THR A 146 11.24 -20.82 8.44
C THR A 146 12.19 -19.73 8.00
N SER A 147 13.43 -20.10 7.71
CA SER A 147 14.41 -19.24 7.04
C SER A 147 14.19 -19.27 5.54
N ILE A 148 14.35 -18.11 4.92
CA ILE A 148 14.26 -17.96 3.48
C ILE A 148 15.62 -18.26 2.85
N PHE A 149 15.62 -19.11 1.83
CA PHE A 149 16.74 -19.27 0.92
C PHE A 149 16.31 -18.73 -0.44
N ASP A 150 16.97 -17.67 -0.88
CA ASP A 150 16.75 -17.04 -2.17
C ASP A 150 18.11 -16.93 -2.85
N SER A 151 18.39 -17.83 -3.80
CA SER A 151 19.68 -17.81 -4.49
C SER A 151 19.79 -16.65 -5.48
N ASN A 152 18.66 -16.08 -5.89
CA ASN A 152 18.58 -14.99 -6.84
C ASN A 152 17.86 -13.79 -6.22
N ASN A 153 18.60 -12.92 -5.55
CA ASN A 153 18.11 -11.70 -4.91
C ASN A 153 17.56 -10.68 -5.95
N TYR A 154 16.44 -11.01 -6.59
CA TYR A 154 15.85 -10.19 -7.63
C TYR A 154 15.08 -9.02 -7.02
N SER A 155 15.30 -7.82 -7.55
CA SER A 155 14.55 -6.62 -7.15
C SER A 155 14.06 -5.84 -8.37
N LEU A 156 12.90 -5.20 -8.24
CA LEU A 156 12.31 -4.35 -9.27
C LEU A 156 12.34 -2.90 -8.80
N LYS A 157 12.89 -2.01 -9.63
CA LYS A 157 12.94 -0.58 -9.36
C LYS A 157 12.38 0.21 -10.54
N ILE A 158 11.87 1.40 -10.25
CA ILE A 158 11.42 2.37 -11.26
C ILE A 158 12.23 3.66 -11.17
N ASN A 159 12.39 4.36 -12.28
CA ASN A 159 13.15 5.62 -12.36
C ASN A 159 12.39 6.86 -11.85
N ARG A 160 11.33 6.66 -11.06
CA ARG A 160 10.49 7.73 -10.50
C ARG A 160 10.31 7.53 -8.99
N PRO A 161 10.14 8.63 -8.22
CA PRO A 161 9.85 8.54 -6.79
C PRO A 161 8.48 7.90 -6.54
N LYS A 162 8.22 7.48 -5.30
CA LYS A 162 6.93 6.88 -4.88
C LYS A 162 5.74 7.82 -5.13
N GLY A 163 5.94 9.13 -5.09
CA GLY A 163 4.92 10.13 -5.35
C GLY A 163 5.53 11.41 -5.88
N TRP A 164 4.89 12.04 -6.87
CA TRP A 164 5.33 13.32 -7.42
C TRP A 164 4.18 14.09 -8.09
N THR A 165 4.38 15.40 -8.22
CA THR A 165 3.38 16.33 -8.75
C THR A 165 3.87 16.95 -10.05
N ILE A 166 2.99 17.01 -11.05
CA ILE A 166 3.16 17.73 -12.29
C ILE A 166 2.48 19.09 -12.13
N ASN A 167 3.25 20.16 -12.32
CA ASN A 167 2.75 21.53 -12.40
C ASN A 167 2.39 21.86 -13.87
N PRO A 168 1.10 22.04 -14.23
CA PRO A 168 0.68 22.41 -15.57
C PRO A 168 1.40 23.63 -16.18
N LEU A 169 1.80 24.59 -15.34
CA LEU A 169 2.48 25.81 -15.80
C LEU A 169 3.89 25.52 -16.33
N GLU A 170 4.55 24.47 -15.83
CA GLU A 170 5.91 24.12 -16.20
C GLU A 170 5.97 23.09 -17.34
N VAL A 171 4.84 22.49 -17.69
CA VAL A 171 4.80 21.50 -18.78
C VAL A 171 5.11 22.17 -20.11
N ILE A 172 5.98 21.52 -20.90
CA ILE A 172 6.25 21.86 -22.29
C ILE A 172 5.54 20.78 -23.14
N PRO A 173 4.38 21.10 -23.75
CA PRO A 173 3.67 20.14 -24.57
C PRO A 173 4.49 19.78 -25.80
N ASN A 174 4.31 18.55 -26.31
CA ASN A 174 4.90 18.18 -27.59
C ASN A 174 4.19 18.87 -28.78
N SER A 175 4.59 18.56 -30.01
CA SER A 175 3.98 19.14 -31.23
C SER A 175 2.49 18.84 -31.41
N LYS A 176 1.94 17.87 -30.69
CA LYS A 176 0.51 17.52 -30.64
C LYS A 176 -0.21 18.08 -29.41
N GLY A 177 0.49 18.82 -28.55
CA GLY A 177 -0.04 19.37 -27.31
C GLY A 177 -0.12 18.38 -26.14
N GLU A 178 0.48 17.19 -26.26
CA GLU A 178 0.45 16.12 -25.26
C GLU A 178 1.45 16.37 -24.12
N TRP A 179 1.09 15.95 -22.90
CA TRP A 179 1.93 16.07 -21.71
C TRP A 179 2.51 14.70 -21.35
N LEU A 180 3.46 14.22 -22.14
CA LEU A 180 3.96 12.85 -22.04
C LEU A 180 4.99 12.70 -20.92
N TYR A 181 4.71 11.77 -20.00
CA TYR A 181 5.62 11.39 -18.93
C TYR A 181 5.86 9.89 -18.92
N SER A 182 7.13 9.50 -18.98
CA SER A 182 7.55 8.10 -18.98
C SER A 182 8.09 7.64 -17.63
N ILE A 183 7.76 6.41 -17.29
CA ILE A 183 8.19 5.64 -16.11
C ILE A 183 8.84 4.37 -16.65
N THR A 184 10.10 4.14 -16.31
CA THR A 184 10.88 2.99 -16.74
C THR A 184 11.17 2.10 -15.56
N ALA A 185 10.83 0.82 -15.69
CA ALA A 185 11.16 -0.22 -14.73
C ALA A 185 12.46 -0.93 -15.11
N GLN A 186 13.15 -1.49 -14.11
CA GLN A 186 14.35 -2.29 -14.29
C GLN A 186 14.42 -3.39 -13.22
N VAL A 187 14.60 -4.63 -13.67
CA VAL A 187 14.89 -5.78 -12.81
C VAL A 187 16.40 -5.85 -12.54
N TYR A 188 16.77 -6.15 -11.29
CA TYR A 188 18.13 -6.34 -10.82
C TYR A 188 18.27 -7.72 -10.19
N SER A 189 19.44 -8.34 -10.27
CA SER A 189 19.86 -9.48 -9.48
C SER A 189 20.98 -9.01 -8.54
N GLY A 190 20.67 -8.79 -7.27
CA GLY A 190 21.57 -8.07 -6.36
C GLY A 190 21.87 -6.65 -6.88
N GLU A 191 23.13 -6.38 -7.23
CA GLU A 191 23.57 -5.10 -7.79
C GLU A 191 23.54 -5.07 -9.32
N ASP A 192 23.47 -6.24 -9.97
CA ASP A 192 23.57 -6.36 -11.42
C ASP A 192 22.23 -6.13 -12.12
N ILE A 193 22.29 -5.49 -13.28
CA ILE A 193 21.12 -5.25 -14.12
C ILE A 193 20.76 -6.54 -14.88
N VAL A 194 19.50 -6.97 -14.76
CA VAL A 194 18.96 -8.06 -15.59
C VAL A 194 18.64 -7.53 -16.98
N SER A 195 19.11 -8.23 -18.01
CA SER A 195 18.78 -7.92 -19.41
C SER A 195 17.28 -7.93 -19.65
N ASP A 196 16.78 -6.94 -20.40
CA ASP A 196 15.36 -6.82 -20.78
C ASP A 196 14.86 -8.05 -21.56
N ALA A 197 15.75 -8.80 -22.21
CA ALA A 197 15.42 -10.05 -22.90
C ALA A 197 14.97 -11.17 -21.92
N ASN A 198 15.36 -11.06 -20.64
CA ASN A 198 15.07 -12.04 -19.59
C ASN A 198 14.14 -11.45 -18.51
N ALA A 199 13.52 -10.29 -18.77
CA ALA A 199 12.64 -9.61 -17.84
C ALA A 199 11.23 -9.43 -18.43
N ALA A 200 10.21 -9.83 -17.69
CA ALA A 200 8.81 -9.61 -18.02
C ALA A 200 8.23 -8.52 -17.12
N TYR A 201 7.47 -7.61 -17.72
CA TYR A 201 6.80 -6.52 -17.01
C TYR A 201 5.29 -6.60 -17.20
N TRP A 202 4.54 -6.14 -16.20
CA TRP A 202 3.09 -5.92 -16.27
C TRP A 202 2.74 -4.62 -15.56
N TRP A 203 2.18 -3.66 -16.30
CA TRP A 203 1.75 -2.38 -15.75
C TRP A 203 0.27 -2.39 -15.42
N GLN A 204 -0.06 -1.86 -14.24
CA GLN A 204 -1.40 -1.82 -13.69
C GLN A 204 -1.68 -0.46 -13.07
N VAL A 205 -2.96 -0.11 -13.00
CA VAL A 205 -3.46 1.12 -12.41
C VAL A 205 -4.31 0.81 -11.18
N LEU A 206 -4.22 1.67 -10.17
CA LEU A 206 -5.05 1.58 -8.98
C LEU A 206 -6.42 2.18 -9.27
N ASP A 207 -7.46 1.39 -9.07
CA ASP A 207 -8.86 1.80 -9.17
C ASP A 207 -9.54 1.62 -7.82
N GLY A 208 -9.78 2.73 -7.11
CA GLY A 208 -10.19 2.71 -5.71
C GLY A 208 -9.14 2.03 -4.82
N THR A 209 -9.40 0.79 -4.41
CA THR A 209 -8.51 -0.01 -3.56
C THR A 209 -7.92 -1.22 -4.27
N THR A 210 -8.30 -1.48 -5.53
CA THR A 210 -7.88 -2.66 -6.28
C THR A 210 -6.97 -2.28 -7.45
N TRP A 211 -6.00 -3.15 -7.73
CA TRP A 211 -5.14 -2.99 -8.89
C TRP A 211 -5.75 -3.72 -10.08
N ARG A 212 -5.90 -3.01 -11.20
CA ARG A 212 -6.43 -3.56 -12.45
C ARG A 212 -5.50 -3.28 -13.62
N ASP A 213 -5.72 -4.02 -14.70
CA ASP A 213 -5.10 -3.72 -15.98
C ASP A 213 -5.71 -2.45 -16.58
N PHE A 214 -4.95 -1.79 -17.46
CA PHE A 214 -5.45 -0.68 -18.25
C PHE A 214 -6.51 -1.16 -19.23
N SER A 215 -7.62 -0.43 -19.35
CA SER A 215 -8.65 -0.72 -20.35
C SER A 215 -8.18 -0.32 -21.76
N GLU A 216 -8.84 -0.83 -22.79
CA GLU A 216 -8.50 -0.48 -24.18
C GLU A 216 -8.69 1.01 -24.44
N ASP A 217 -9.75 1.62 -23.89
CA ASP A 217 -9.98 3.07 -23.98
C ASP A 217 -8.82 3.87 -23.36
N GLU A 218 -8.24 3.43 -22.24
CA GLU A 218 -7.11 4.12 -21.63
C GLU A 218 -5.85 4.02 -22.51
N LEU A 219 -5.63 2.86 -23.13
CA LEU A 219 -4.53 2.62 -24.07
C LEU A 219 -4.66 3.45 -25.35
N ASP A 220 -5.88 3.67 -25.83
CA ASP A 220 -6.15 4.49 -27.01
C ASP A 220 -6.04 6.01 -26.73
N VAL A 221 -6.26 6.42 -25.48
CA VAL A 221 -6.39 7.84 -25.10
C VAL A 221 -5.11 8.42 -24.50
N PHE A 222 -4.54 7.79 -23.47
CA PHE A 222 -3.47 8.42 -22.68
C PHE A 222 -2.37 7.49 -22.18
N VAL A 223 -2.43 6.19 -22.46
CA VAL A 223 -1.46 5.20 -21.97
C VAL A 223 -0.76 4.51 -23.12
N SER A 224 0.56 4.43 -23.08
CA SER A 224 1.36 3.65 -24.05
C SER A 224 2.51 2.93 -23.36
N GLY A 225 3.04 1.88 -24.01
CA GLY A 225 4.10 1.04 -23.44
C GLY A 225 3.97 -0.45 -23.73
N LYS A 226 2.89 -0.88 -24.39
CA LYS A 226 2.79 -2.24 -24.95
C LYS A 226 3.69 -2.37 -26.19
N ASN A 227 4.34 -3.52 -26.31
CA ASN A 227 5.06 -3.96 -27.48
C ASN A 227 4.09 -4.40 -28.59
N ALA A 228 4.57 -4.58 -29.81
CA ALA A 228 3.76 -5.00 -30.96
C ALA A 228 3.02 -6.34 -30.77
N ASN A 229 3.50 -7.20 -29.88
CA ASN A 229 2.87 -8.48 -29.52
C ASN A 229 1.82 -8.35 -28.39
N GLY A 230 1.47 -7.13 -27.97
CA GLY A 230 0.49 -6.86 -26.91
C GLY A 230 1.03 -6.99 -25.48
N THR A 231 2.27 -7.41 -25.29
CA THR A 231 2.89 -7.50 -23.95
C THR A 231 3.43 -6.15 -23.48
N TRP A 232 3.47 -5.91 -22.18
CA TRP A 232 4.08 -4.70 -21.62
C TRP A 232 5.60 -4.72 -21.77
N GLY A 233 6.15 -3.60 -22.26
CA GLY A 233 7.58 -3.31 -22.18
C GLY A 233 7.97 -2.70 -20.83
N LYS A 234 9.25 -2.38 -20.69
CA LYS A 234 9.80 -1.79 -19.46
C LYS A 234 9.35 -0.36 -19.19
N THR A 235 8.87 0.35 -20.21
CA THR A 235 8.51 1.78 -20.12
C THR A 235 7.00 1.95 -20.29
N LEU A 236 6.37 2.58 -19.30
CA LEU A 236 5.01 3.10 -19.36
C LEU A 236 5.08 4.60 -19.63
N THR A 237 4.33 5.08 -20.62
CA THR A 237 4.20 6.52 -20.92
C THR A 237 2.75 6.93 -20.77
N LEU A 238 2.53 8.02 -20.03
CA LEU A 238 1.21 8.56 -19.70
C LEU A 238 1.08 10.00 -20.21
N ASP A 239 -0.06 10.36 -20.80
CA ASP A 239 -0.42 11.76 -21.05
C ASP A 239 -1.12 12.35 -19.82
N ALA A 240 -0.41 13.24 -19.13
CA ALA A 240 -0.86 13.86 -17.88
C ALA A 240 -2.07 14.77 -18.02
N ARG A 241 -2.54 15.06 -19.24
CA ARG A 241 -3.75 15.86 -19.43
C ARG A 241 -5.01 15.14 -18.94
N PHE A 242 -5.06 13.81 -19.03
CA PHE A 242 -6.29 13.03 -18.86
C PHE A 242 -6.58 12.55 -17.44
N PHE A 243 -5.71 12.85 -16.47
CA PHE A 243 -5.91 12.48 -15.06
C PHE A 243 -5.48 13.59 -14.12
N ARG A 244 -6.13 13.64 -12.94
CA ARG A 244 -5.70 14.50 -11.81
C ARG A 244 -4.81 13.75 -10.85
N ASN A 245 -5.16 12.50 -10.56
CA ASN A 245 -4.39 11.61 -9.72
C ASN A 245 -4.41 10.25 -10.39
N ILE A 246 -3.26 9.61 -10.49
CA ILE A 246 -3.17 8.22 -10.92
C ILE A 246 -2.09 7.54 -10.09
N SER A 247 -2.35 6.30 -9.69
CA SER A 247 -1.33 5.45 -9.09
C SER A 247 -1.14 4.25 -9.98
N VAL A 248 0.11 3.99 -10.33
CA VAL A 248 0.48 2.88 -11.21
C VAL A 248 1.48 1.99 -10.50
N ARG A 249 1.37 0.69 -10.74
CA ARG A 249 2.37 -0.28 -10.33
C ARG A 249 2.89 -1.03 -11.55
N VAL A 250 4.14 -1.46 -11.45
CA VAL A 250 4.71 -2.47 -12.32
C VAL A 250 4.98 -3.71 -11.49
N ARG A 251 4.60 -4.86 -12.03
CA ARG A 251 5.05 -6.17 -11.55
C ARG A 251 6.11 -6.68 -12.52
N GLY A 252 7.12 -7.36 -11.98
CA GLY A 252 8.25 -7.88 -12.73
C GLY A 252 8.42 -9.37 -12.50
N ALA A 253 9.04 -10.06 -13.46
CA ALA A 253 9.52 -11.42 -13.28
C ALA A 253 10.78 -11.63 -14.12
N TYR A 254 11.77 -12.33 -13.55
CA TYR A 254 12.86 -12.91 -14.33
C TYR A 254 12.39 -14.19 -15.03
N TYR A 255 12.88 -14.45 -16.24
CA TYR A 255 12.65 -15.71 -16.92
C TYR A 255 13.83 -16.09 -17.81
N SER A 256 14.10 -17.40 -17.89
CA SER A 256 15.03 -18.00 -18.84
C SER A 256 14.25 -18.97 -19.72
N GLY A 257 14.04 -18.61 -20.99
CA GLY A 257 13.23 -19.41 -21.93
C GLY A 257 11.84 -18.81 -22.15
N MET A 258 10.79 -19.52 -21.75
CA MET A 258 9.42 -19.07 -22.01
C MET A 258 9.03 -17.93 -21.05
N ARG A 259 8.57 -16.81 -21.62
CA ARG A 259 8.05 -15.68 -20.85
C ARG A 259 6.80 -16.11 -20.06
N PRO A 260 6.71 -15.86 -18.75
CA PRO A 260 5.50 -16.10 -17.97
C PRO A 260 4.30 -15.32 -18.54
N SER A 261 3.11 -15.91 -18.47
CA SER A 261 1.87 -15.26 -18.90
C SER A 261 1.40 -14.22 -17.89
N SER A 262 1.58 -14.49 -16.59
CA SER A 262 1.21 -13.63 -15.47
C SER A 262 2.39 -13.38 -14.51
N PRO A 263 2.32 -12.33 -13.67
CA PRO A 263 3.28 -12.14 -12.60
C PRO A 263 3.36 -13.36 -11.68
N THR A 264 4.58 -13.72 -11.27
CA THR A 264 4.85 -14.92 -10.46
C THR A 264 4.99 -14.63 -8.96
N SER A 265 5.33 -13.39 -8.60
CA SER A 265 5.56 -12.96 -7.22
C SER A 265 4.91 -11.62 -6.92
N ASP A 266 4.33 -11.47 -5.73
CA ASP A 266 3.77 -10.21 -5.21
C ASP A 266 4.84 -9.26 -4.66
N GLU A 267 6.06 -9.75 -4.42
CA GLU A 267 7.18 -8.94 -3.90
C GLU A 267 7.94 -8.23 -5.03
N MET A 268 7.93 -8.79 -6.25
CA MET A 268 8.53 -8.17 -7.44
C MET A 268 7.62 -7.07 -8.02
N GLN A 269 7.39 -6.01 -7.25
CA GLN A 269 6.58 -4.88 -7.69
C GLN A 269 7.16 -3.54 -7.26
N ALA A 270 6.87 -2.50 -8.05
CA ALA A 270 7.21 -1.12 -7.73
C ALA A 270 6.04 -0.20 -8.09
N THR A 271 5.81 0.82 -7.26
CA THR A 271 4.63 1.69 -7.35
C THR A 271 5.03 3.15 -7.35
N THR A 272 4.31 3.96 -8.13
CA THR A 272 4.41 5.42 -8.09
C THR A 272 3.04 6.06 -8.27
N SER A 273 2.84 7.19 -7.60
CA SER A 273 1.64 8.02 -7.71
C SER A 273 1.98 9.36 -8.33
N ILE A 274 1.14 9.81 -9.25
CA ILE A 274 1.29 11.06 -9.99
C ILE A 274 0.07 11.93 -9.71
N LYS A 275 0.31 13.18 -9.31
CA LYS A 275 -0.71 14.20 -9.14
C LYS A 275 -0.49 15.31 -10.15
N VAL A 276 -1.54 15.76 -10.84
CA VAL A 276 -1.52 16.92 -11.73
C VAL A 276 -2.30 18.02 -11.03
N GLU A 277 -1.61 19.09 -10.64
CA GLU A 277 -2.21 20.14 -9.82
C GLU A 277 -1.61 21.50 -10.12
N MET A 278 -2.48 22.50 -10.19
CA MET A 278 -2.07 23.89 -10.25
C MET A 278 -1.39 24.31 -8.95
N PRO A 279 -0.31 25.09 -9.01
CA PRO A 279 0.43 25.40 -7.80
C PRO A 279 -0.40 26.21 -6.81
N GLY A 280 -0.41 25.79 -5.55
CA GLY A 280 -1.18 26.47 -4.50
C GLY A 280 -0.73 27.90 -4.18
N THR A 281 0.46 28.33 -4.66
CA THR A 281 0.94 29.72 -4.53
C THR A 281 0.60 30.59 -5.73
N LEU A 282 -0.21 30.10 -6.68
CA LEU A 282 -0.75 30.91 -7.77
C LEU A 282 -1.52 32.11 -7.21
N ARG A 283 -1.28 33.29 -7.79
CA ARG A 283 -1.96 34.53 -7.45
C ARG A 283 -2.56 35.16 -8.70
N ALA A 284 -3.73 35.73 -8.53
CA ALA A 284 -4.40 36.56 -9.52
C ALA A 284 -4.60 37.96 -8.94
N ASP A 285 -4.02 38.94 -9.60
CA ASP A 285 -4.18 40.36 -9.29
C ASP A 285 -4.88 41.07 -10.44
N ILE A 286 -5.38 42.28 -10.18
CA ILE A 286 -6.05 43.10 -11.17
C ILE A 286 -5.30 44.41 -11.33
N ARG A 287 -5.05 44.79 -12.58
CA ARG A 287 -4.49 46.08 -12.96
C ARG A 287 -5.49 46.84 -13.83
N GLN A 288 -5.82 48.07 -13.45
CA GLN A 288 -6.61 48.94 -14.31
C GLN A 288 -5.73 49.48 -15.43
N THR A 289 -6.18 49.34 -16.68
CA THR A 289 -5.46 49.78 -17.89
C THR A 289 -6.08 51.03 -18.51
N LYS A 290 -7.40 51.25 -18.35
CA LYS A 290 -8.11 52.43 -18.86
C LYS A 290 -9.16 52.94 -17.87
N GLY A 291 -9.45 54.24 -17.95
CA GLY A 291 -10.60 54.84 -17.27
C GLY A 291 -10.43 55.05 -15.76
N ILE A 292 -9.24 55.50 -15.30
CA ILE A 292 -8.92 55.79 -13.88
C ILE A 292 -9.97 56.72 -13.24
N LYS A 293 -10.54 57.64 -14.02
CA LYS A 293 -11.68 58.47 -13.61
C LYS A 293 -12.85 58.19 -14.55
N ILE A 294 -14.00 57.86 -13.97
CA ILE A 294 -15.26 57.66 -14.70
C ILE A 294 -16.07 58.96 -14.59
N ASN A 295 -16.59 59.46 -15.71
CA ASN A 295 -17.44 60.64 -15.70
C ASN A 295 -18.84 60.33 -15.12
N SER A 296 -19.60 61.37 -14.78
CA SER A 296 -20.94 61.24 -14.18
C SER A 296 -21.98 60.57 -15.10
N ARG A 297 -21.67 60.37 -16.38
CA ARG A 297 -22.53 59.66 -17.34
C ARG A 297 -22.13 58.19 -17.51
N MET A 298 -21.02 57.77 -16.90
CA MET A 298 -20.46 56.42 -17.02
C MET A 298 -20.29 55.91 -18.46
N ASN A 299 -20.07 56.83 -19.42
CA ASN A 299 -19.97 56.52 -20.84
C ASN A 299 -18.51 56.46 -21.35
N THR A 300 -17.54 56.52 -20.43
CA THR A 300 -16.12 56.39 -20.74
C THR A 300 -15.73 54.92 -20.65
N THR A 301 -14.95 54.43 -21.62
CA THR A 301 -14.42 53.06 -21.61
C THR A 301 -13.51 52.84 -20.40
N VAL A 302 -13.77 51.77 -19.66
CA VAL A 302 -12.88 51.28 -18.61
C VAL A 302 -12.23 49.98 -19.06
N GLY A 303 -10.99 49.76 -18.66
CA GLY A 303 -10.19 48.62 -19.07
C GLY A 303 -9.44 48.03 -17.89
N TYR A 304 -9.39 46.71 -17.82
CA TYR A 304 -8.72 45.96 -16.77
C TYR A 304 -7.96 44.77 -17.35
N GLU A 305 -6.90 44.37 -16.66
CA GLU A 305 -6.08 43.22 -16.95
C GLU A 305 -5.93 42.35 -15.69
N CYS A 306 -6.02 41.04 -15.86
CA CYS A 306 -5.76 40.06 -14.83
C CYS A 306 -4.28 39.64 -14.93
N ILE A 307 -3.54 39.87 -13.86
CA ILE A 307 -2.14 39.53 -13.74
C ILE A 307 -2.04 38.22 -12.97
N LEU A 308 -1.63 37.16 -13.68
CA LEU A 308 -1.39 35.85 -13.08
C LEU A 308 0.09 35.70 -12.74
N SER A 309 0.39 35.27 -11.52
CA SER A 309 1.76 35.03 -11.08
C SER A 309 1.89 33.78 -10.21
N TYR A 310 3.04 33.12 -10.32
CA TYR A 310 3.43 31.98 -9.49
C TYR A 310 4.91 32.14 -9.15
N ASN A 311 5.31 31.85 -7.91
CA ASN A 311 6.69 32.04 -7.43
C ASN A 311 7.29 33.43 -7.73
N LYS A 312 6.46 34.48 -7.63
CA LYS A 312 6.81 35.88 -7.94
C LYS A 312 7.17 36.13 -9.42
N GLN A 313 6.94 35.17 -10.31
CA GLN A 313 7.08 35.33 -11.74
C GLN A 313 5.71 35.51 -12.40
N LEU A 314 5.65 36.39 -13.40
CA LEU A 314 4.47 36.57 -14.22
C LEU A 314 4.28 35.37 -15.15
N ILE A 315 3.05 34.88 -15.22
CA ILE A 315 2.68 33.80 -16.13
C ILE A 315 2.40 34.41 -17.49
N ASP A 316 3.13 33.96 -18.51
CA ASP A 316 3.01 34.43 -19.89
C ASP A 316 1.67 34.02 -20.55
N SER A 317 1.25 34.79 -21.56
CA SER A 317 0.01 34.54 -22.31
C SER A 317 -0.03 33.18 -23.03
N SER A 318 1.11 32.55 -23.31
CA SER A 318 1.19 31.17 -23.82
C SER A 318 0.55 30.13 -22.90
N LYS A 319 0.31 30.48 -21.63
CA LYS A 319 -0.35 29.64 -20.64
C LYS A 319 -1.81 30.01 -20.39
N ASP A 320 -2.36 30.98 -21.13
CA ASP A 320 -3.75 31.44 -20.94
C ASP A 320 -4.77 30.33 -21.20
N SER A 321 -4.45 29.31 -22.00
CA SER A 321 -5.30 28.13 -22.21
C SER A 321 -5.52 27.29 -20.94
N LEU A 322 -4.75 27.56 -19.88
CA LEU A 322 -4.91 26.91 -18.59
C LEU A 322 -5.86 27.66 -17.65
N PHE A 323 -6.41 28.79 -18.09
CA PHE A 323 -7.26 29.65 -17.28
C PHE A 323 -8.54 30.03 -18.00
N VAL A 324 -9.62 30.15 -17.23
CA VAL A 324 -10.85 30.82 -17.68
C VAL A 324 -11.07 32.02 -16.78
N ILE A 325 -10.91 33.21 -17.36
CA ILE A 325 -10.99 34.48 -16.67
C ILE A 325 -12.28 35.18 -17.08
N ASP A 326 -13.29 35.14 -16.23
CA ASP A 326 -14.56 35.83 -16.44
C ASP A 326 -14.59 37.13 -15.63
N TRP A 327 -14.91 38.24 -16.27
CA TRP A 327 -14.94 39.55 -15.63
C TRP A 327 -16.34 39.93 -15.19
N TYR A 328 -16.44 40.45 -13.97
CA TYR A 328 -17.68 40.88 -13.37
C TYR A 328 -17.59 42.31 -12.87
N ALA A 329 -18.65 43.08 -13.12
CA ALA A 329 -18.83 44.41 -12.57
C ALA A 329 -20.11 44.45 -11.72
N LYS A 330 -20.03 45.10 -10.55
CA LYS A 330 -21.15 45.20 -9.60
C LYS A 330 -21.24 46.61 -9.02
N SER A 331 -22.43 47.21 -9.09
CA SER A 331 -22.72 48.50 -8.43
C SER A 331 -22.77 48.34 -6.90
N ALA A 332 -22.31 49.36 -6.18
CA ALA A 332 -22.40 49.42 -4.72
C ALA A 332 -23.82 49.69 -4.19
N LYS A 333 -24.80 49.97 -5.05
CA LYS A 333 -26.20 50.13 -4.67
C LYS A 333 -26.74 48.84 -4.05
N ALA A 334 -27.41 48.94 -2.90
CA ALA A 334 -27.99 47.79 -2.20
C ALA A 334 -28.92 46.99 -3.12
N GLY A 335 -28.82 45.65 -3.07
CA GLY A 335 -29.58 44.74 -3.93
C GLY A 335 -29.04 44.54 -5.36
N SER A 336 -27.94 45.21 -5.74
CA SER A 336 -27.34 45.03 -7.07
C SER A 336 -26.68 43.66 -7.24
N THR A 337 -26.87 43.05 -8.41
CA THR A 337 -26.20 41.81 -8.82
C THR A 337 -24.97 42.12 -9.68
N ALA A 338 -23.99 41.22 -9.65
CA ALA A 338 -22.83 41.30 -10.52
C ALA A 338 -23.24 40.94 -11.95
N LYS A 339 -22.75 41.71 -12.93
CA LYS A 339 -22.97 41.48 -14.36
C LYS A 339 -21.67 41.01 -14.99
N ASN A 340 -21.73 39.98 -15.84
CA ASN A 340 -20.58 39.56 -16.64
C ASN A 340 -20.32 40.64 -17.71
N VAL A 341 -19.11 41.18 -17.73
CA VAL A 341 -18.70 42.29 -18.62
C VAL A 341 -17.68 41.86 -19.67
N GLY A 342 -17.29 40.60 -19.69
CA GLY A 342 -16.36 40.05 -20.67
C GLY A 342 -15.57 38.86 -20.15
N ARG A 343 -14.71 38.33 -21.02
CA ARG A 343 -13.87 37.16 -20.75
C ARG A 343 -12.49 37.35 -21.36
N GLY A 344 -11.49 36.76 -20.72
CA GLY A 344 -10.10 36.76 -21.16
C GLY A 344 -9.18 37.51 -20.20
N ARG A 345 -7.89 37.55 -20.52
CA ARG A 345 -6.87 38.16 -19.66
C ARG A 345 -7.06 39.68 -19.51
N THR A 346 -7.64 40.32 -20.51
CA THR A 346 -8.01 41.73 -20.51
C THR A 346 -9.49 41.89 -20.80
N VAL A 347 -10.13 42.91 -20.23
CA VAL A 347 -11.50 43.31 -20.58
C VAL A 347 -11.56 44.81 -20.78
N GLU A 348 -12.37 45.23 -21.75
CA GLU A 348 -12.75 46.63 -21.94
C GLU A 348 -14.25 46.72 -22.13
N PHE A 349 -14.89 47.64 -21.41
CA PHE A 349 -16.32 47.85 -21.49
C PHE A 349 -16.72 49.28 -21.13
N ILE A 350 -17.94 49.68 -21.50
CA ILE A 350 -18.52 50.97 -21.15
C ILE A 350 -19.58 50.75 -20.06
N PRO A 351 -19.43 51.26 -18.83
CA PRO A 351 -20.33 50.87 -17.74
C PRO A 351 -21.81 51.22 -17.99
N SER A 352 -22.11 52.29 -18.72
CA SER A 352 -23.48 52.67 -19.06
C SER A 352 -24.23 51.61 -19.91
N THR A 353 -23.53 50.78 -20.69
CA THR A 353 -24.18 49.71 -21.50
C THR A 353 -24.75 48.60 -20.62
N TYR A 354 -24.31 48.52 -19.37
CA TYR A 354 -24.79 47.56 -18.38
C TYR A 354 -25.77 48.20 -17.40
N SER A 355 -26.30 49.40 -17.70
CA SER A 355 -27.32 50.09 -16.90
C SER A 355 -26.94 50.27 -15.42
N PHE A 356 -25.66 50.55 -15.14
CA PHE A 356 -25.23 50.88 -13.78
C PHE A 356 -25.70 52.29 -13.39
N ASP A 357 -26.08 52.45 -12.12
CA ASP A 357 -26.57 53.71 -11.56
C ASP A 357 -25.38 54.68 -11.36
N PRO A 358 -25.36 55.85 -12.04
CA PRO A 358 -24.25 56.79 -11.96
C PRO A 358 -23.99 57.38 -10.57
N LEU A 359 -24.96 57.27 -9.64
CA LEU A 359 -24.83 57.77 -8.27
C LEU A 359 -24.01 56.84 -7.36
N TYR A 360 -23.70 55.62 -7.81
CA TYR A 360 -23.02 54.62 -6.99
C TYR A 360 -21.72 54.15 -7.65
N PRO A 361 -20.65 53.92 -6.87
CA PRO A 361 -19.41 53.35 -7.41
C PRO A 361 -19.63 51.92 -7.90
N ILE A 362 -18.74 51.48 -8.80
CA ILE A 362 -18.73 50.13 -9.38
C ILE A 362 -17.48 49.40 -8.87
N SER A 363 -17.68 48.17 -8.42
CA SER A 363 -16.62 47.21 -8.10
C SER A 363 -16.40 46.29 -9.31
N ILE A 364 -15.14 46.01 -9.63
CA ILE A 364 -14.75 45.14 -10.75
C ILE A 364 -13.87 44.03 -10.17
N TYR A 365 -14.15 42.79 -10.54
CA TYR A 365 -13.33 41.65 -10.18
C TYR A 365 -13.28 40.60 -11.30
N ALA A 366 -12.20 39.83 -11.33
CA ALA A 366 -12.03 38.69 -12.22
C ALA A 366 -12.27 37.39 -11.44
N ALA A 367 -13.14 36.53 -11.96
CA ALA A 367 -13.27 35.15 -11.50
C ALA A 367 -12.36 34.28 -12.36
N VAL A 368 -11.28 33.78 -11.76
CA VAL A 368 -10.30 32.94 -12.44
C VAL A 368 -10.55 31.48 -12.09
N LYS A 369 -10.99 30.69 -13.07
CA LYS A 369 -11.02 29.24 -12.97
C LYS A 369 -9.75 28.65 -13.55
N MET A 370 -9.26 27.61 -12.92
CA MET A 370 -7.98 26.99 -13.25
C MET A 370 -8.19 25.66 -13.96
N TYR A 371 -7.27 25.31 -14.85
CA TYR A 371 -7.27 24.00 -15.50
C TYR A 371 -7.29 22.87 -14.47
N ALA A 372 -8.22 21.96 -14.68
CA ALA A 372 -8.46 20.79 -13.86
C ALA A 372 -7.87 19.53 -14.49
N VAL A 373 -8.41 19.19 -15.66
CA VAL A 373 -8.17 17.95 -16.39
C VAL A 373 -8.75 18.10 -17.79
N THR A 374 -8.20 17.40 -18.76
CA THR A 374 -8.79 17.20 -20.07
C THR A 374 -9.72 15.98 -20.01
N ALA A 375 -10.97 16.19 -20.41
CA ALA A 375 -11.98 15.14 -20.46
C ALA A 375 -12.37 14.83 -21.90
N LEU A 376 -12.72 13.57 -22.15
CA LEU A 376 -13.41 13.16 -23.37
C LEU A 376 -14.81 13.77 -23.39
N VAL A 377 -15.25 14.24 -24.56
CA VAL A 377 -16.63 14.68 -24.75
C VAL A 377 -17.48 13.45 -25.02
N THR A 378 -18.51 13.24 -24.19
CA THR A 378 -19.42 12.10 -24.31
C THR A 378 -20.84 12.56 -24.59
N THR A 379 -21.64 11.70 -25.23
CA THR A 379 -23.11 11.87 -25.31
C THR A 379 -23.76 11.62 -23.95
N SER A 380 -25.07 11.86 -23.85
CA SER A 380 -25.89 11.53 -22.67
C SER A 380 -25.79 10.06 -22.26
N ASP A 381 -25.45 9.18 -23.21
CA ASP A 381 -25.37 7.73 -23.01
C ASP A 381 -23.91 7.28 -22.78
N ASN A 382 -23.02 8.19 -22.38
CA ASN A 382 -21.59 7.97 -22.15
C ASN A 382 -20.79 7.46 -23.35
N LYS A 383 -21.28 7.62 -24.59
CA LYS A 383 -20.48 7.31 -25.78
C LYS A 383 -19.53 8.45 -26.09
N VAL A 384 -18.25 8.14 -26.30
CA VAL A 384 -17.24 9.13 -26.68
C VAL A 384 -17.55 9.67 -28.07
N LEU A 385 -17.54 11.00 -28.20
CA LEU A 385 -17.71 11.67 -29.48
C LEU A 385 -16.39 11.69 -30.26
N THR A 386 -16.50 11.35 -31.53
CA THR A 386 -15.41 11.43 -32.49
C THR A 386 -15.75 12.41 -33.60
N THR A 387 -14.73 13.01 -34.20
CA THR A 387 -14.83 13.73 -35.47
C THR A 387 -15.12 12.75 -36.62
N SER A 388 -15.43 13.27 -37.81
CA SER A 388 -15.73 12.47 -39.00
C SER A 388 -14.55 11.62 -39.50
N ASP A 389 -13.32 11.97 -39.11
CA ASP A 389 -12.09 11.20 -39.35
C ASP A 389 -11.73 10.26 -38.18
N GLY A 390 -12.65 10.05 -37.22
CA GLY A 390 -12.50 9.10 -36.12
C GLY A 390 -11.63 9.59 -34.96
N LYS A 391 -11.24 10.86 -34.91
CA LYS A 391 -10.45 11.41 -33.79
C LYS A 391 -11.34 11.75 -32.60
N LEU A 392 -10.86 11.47 -31.40
CA LEU A 392 -11.57 11.76 -30.16
C LEU A 392 -11.71 13.27 -29.95
N ILE A 393 -12.89 13.70 -29.51
CA ILE A 393 -13.13 15.09 -29.12
C ILE A 393 -12.83 15.25 -27.63
N ILE A 394 -11.97 16.21 -27.31
CA ILE A 394 -11.53 16.51 -25.95
C ILE A 394 -11.88 17.94 -25.55
N ILE A 395 -12.13 18.16 -24.26
CA ILE A 395 -12.36 19.47 -23.67
C ILE A 395 -11.59 19.61 -22.35
N SER A 396 -10.99 20.78 -22.12
CA SER A 396 -10.42 21.13 -20.82
C SER A 396 -11.54 21.48 -19.84
N LYS A 397 -11.55 20.83 -18.68
CA LYS A 397 -12.36 21.23 -17.53
C LYS A 397 -11.60 22.27 -16.71
N TYR A 398 -12.34 23.16 -16.09
CA TYR A 398 -11.80 24.21 -15.22
C TYR A 398 -12.61 24.28 -13.92
N GLU A 399 -11.95 24.59 -12.82
CA GLU A 399 -12.53 24.73 -11.48
C GLU A 399 -12.22 26.07 -10.83
#